data_AF-A0A8J3VN12-F1
#
_entry.id   AF-A0A8J3VN12-F1
#
_cell.length_a   1.000
_cell.length_b   1.000
_cell.length_c   1.000
_cell.angle_alpha   90.00
_cell.angle_beta   90.00
_cell.angle_gamma   90.00
#
_symmetry.space_group_name_H-M   'P 1'
#
loop_
_entity.id
_entity.type
_entity.pdbx_description
1 polymer ?
#
loop_
_entity_poly.entity_id
_entity_poly.type
_entity_poly.pdbx_seq_one_letter_code
_entity_poly.pdbx_strand_id
1 'polypeptide(L)'
;MGPTKPLLTAPPQAGARPVSHHGTRASRHAAIGVGVAVATGAIIVPATGLGRDTWLDSAWIAGVCALLAGDAFRLHDDHPPRYLRWLAWSMPVAATSQAIWWHGLDPRRWDTMWVSAWLAVAVAWSLVRGTPLKMRRMLGRLDDRHTIDGAPGDAARRLSADLERVARHWAAVGGGVILLAFAVSGPWIGIETVSGMSLRHAGLLAGYFVPALLAALVTGAWIGRMAAHGRLGNQLRRHRLRLRVIPDHPDGAGGLRPLGAFYMYQSLVGAVPAAFFVVWLFLIAISGDHGLGARYGSYVPQYRWLFGAAVATEVLAFVAPMRSIHEIMRAEKEGELWRESDRLSRQIEDIRGRLKDAHVPDRKDQEGQLAALVSRFEALEATPTWPVDATIRRRFTLRNLSLLLPFAGYAVGETSFWERLSNLFGGLQ
;
A
#
# COMPACT_ATOMS: atom_id res chain seq x y z
N MET A 1 26.79 24.28 -57.47
CA MET A 1 26.98 23.19 -56.50
C MET A 1 25.73 23.12 -55.64
N GLY A 2 24.85 22.15 -55.91
CA GLY A 2 23.56 22.01 -55.23
C GLY A 2 23.64 21.02 -54.06
N PRO A 3 22.82 21.19 -53.00
CA PRO A 3 22.81 20.31 -51.85
C PRO A 3 22.18 18.95 -52.20
N THR A 4 22.94 17.88 -51.98
CA THR A 4 22.52 16.49 -52.12
C THR A 4 21.51 16.12 -51.04
N LYS A 5 20.31 15.69 -51.43
CA LYS A 5 19.30 15.12 -50.54
C LYS A 5 19.82 13.82 -49.92
N PRO A 6 19.70 13.61 -48.60
CA PRO A 6 20.03 12.33 -47.98
C PRO A 6 19.03 11.26 -48.42
N LEU A 7 19.57 10.11 -48.85
CA LEU A 7 18.81 8.90 -49.18
C LEU A 7 18.07 8.41 -47.93
N LEU A 8 16.73 8.38 -48.01
CA LEU A 8 15.88 7.65 -47.06
C LEU A 8 16.21 6.15 -47.14
N THR A 9 16.88 5.63 -46.11
CA THR A 9 17.01 4.19 -45.90
C THR A 9 15.66 3.62 -45.50
N ALA A 10 15.23 2.56 -46.19
CA ALA A 10 13.98 1.88 -45.92
C ALA A 10 13.93 1.38 -44.45
N PRO A 11 12.78 1.51 -43.76
CA PRO A 11 12.64 1.00 -42.40
C PRO A 11 12.89 -0.52 -42.40
N PRO A 12 13.61 -1.05 -41.40
CA PRO A 12 13.85 -2.48 -41.29
C PRO A 12 12.51 -3.23 -41.25
N GLN A 13 12.37 -4.22 -42.12
CA GLN A 13 11.18 -5.08 -42.18
C GLN A 13 10.93 -5.65 -40.77
N ALA A 14 9.78 -5.32 -40.19
CA ALA A 14 9.35 -5.82 -38.90
C ALA A 14 9.16 -7.35 -39.01
N GLY A 15 10.18 -8.10 -38.58
CA GLY A 15 10.13 -9.55 -38.52
C GLY A 15 8.88 -10.01 -37.76
N ALA A 16 8.16 -10.96 -38.34
CA ALA A 16 6.93 -11.52 -37.80
C ALA A 16 7.12 -11.88 -36.31
N ARG A 17 6.41 -11.16 -35.43
CA ARG A 17 6.43 -11.48 -33.99
C ARG A 17 5.96 -12.92 -33.82
N PRO A 18 6.72 -13.81 -33.16
CA PRO A 18 6.29 -15.17 -32.92
C PRO A 18 4.96 -15.14 -32.16
N VAL A 19 3.96 -15.83 -32.70
CA VAL A 19 2.64 -15.99 -32.08
C VAL A 19 2.86 -16.70 -30.74
N SER A 20 2.85 -15.94 -29.65
CA SER A 20 3.06 -16.51 -28.32
C SER A 20 1.83 -17.32 -27.90
N HIS A 21 2.03 -18.59 -27.56
CA HIS A 21 1.01 -19.50 -27.02
C HIS A 21 0.53 -19.08 -25.61
N HIS A 22 -0.03 -17.88 -25.47
CA HIS A 22 -0.53 -17.38 -24.17
C HIS A 22 -1.87 -18.00 -23.75
N GLY A 23 -2.66 -18.54 -24.69
CA GLY A 23 -3.98 -19.11 -24.39
C GLY A 23 -3.93 -20.37 -23.51
N THR A 24 -2.93 -21.24 -23.67
CA THR A 24 -2.90 -22.56 -23.02
C THR A 24 -2.38 -22.53 -21.57
N ARG A 25 -1.62 -21.51 -21.18
CA ARG A 25 -1.16 -21.35 -19.77
C ARG A 25 -2.26 -20.80 -18.87
N ALA A 26 -3.04 -19.84 -19.35
CA ALA A 26 -4.10 -19.23 -18.54
C ALA A 26 -5.20 -20.24 -18.15
N SER A 27 -5.58 -21.13 -19.07
CA SER A 27 -6.57 -22.18 -18.80
C SER A 27 -6.08 -23.21 -17.79
N ARG A 28 -4.79 -23.61 -17.86
CA ARG A 28 -4.19 -24.54 -16.90
C ARG A 28 -4.18 -23.97 -15.47
N HIS A 29 -3.84 -22.70 -15.30
CA HIS A 29 -3.82 -22.10 -13.97
C HIS A 29 -5.21 -21.87 -13.38
N ALA A 30 -6.20 -21.53 -14.22
CA ALA A 30 -7.60 -21.48 -13.79
C ALA A 30 -8.09 -22.87 -13.36
N ALA A 31 -7.75 -23.92 -14.11
CA ALA A 31 -8.07 -25.30 -13.75
C ALA A 31 -7.40 -25.74 -12.44
N ILE A 32 -6.15 -25.32 -12.19
CA ILE A 32 -5.48 -25.57 -10.89
C ILE A 32 -6.21 -24.84 -9.76
N GLY A 33 -6.61 -23.58 -9.96
CA GLY A 33 -7.33 -22.82 -8.93
C GLY A 33 -8.68 -23.45 -8.57
N VAL A 34 -9.45 -23.84 -9.59
CA VAL A 34 -10.69 -24.60 -9.41
C VAL A 34 -10.41 -25.95 -8.76
N GLY A 35 -9.37 -26.65 -9.19
CA GLY A 35 -8.97 -27.94 -8.61
C GLY A 35 -8.60 -27.84 -7.13
N VAL A 36 -7.89 -26.79 -6.71
CA VAL A 36 -7.56 -26.53 -5.31
C VAL A 36 -8.83 -26.24 -4.51
N ALA A 37 -9.72 -25.36 -5.00
CA ALA A 37 -10.99 -25.07 -4.32
C ALA A 37 -11.88 -26.32 -4.16
N VAL A 38 -11.96 -27.13 -5.23
CA VAL A 38 -12.69 -28.41 -5.23
C VAL A 38 -12.05 -29.42 -4.28
N ALA A 39 -10.72 -29.55 -4.28
CA ALA A 39 -10.00 -30.47 -3.39
C ALA A 39 -10.14 -30.05 -1.92
N THR A 40 -10.05 -28.76 -1.62
CA THR A 40 -10.30 -28.24 -0.27
C THR A 40 -11.73 -28.54 0.17
N GLY A 41 -12.74 -28.33 -0.70
CA GLY A 41 -14.12 -28.73 -0.42
C GLY A 41 -14.28 -30.24 -0.21
N ALA A 42 -13.64 -31.06 -1.05
CA ALA A 42 -13.72 -32.52 -1.00
C ALA A 42 -13.05 -33.14 0.24
N ILE A 43 -12.03 -32.49 0.81
CA ILE A 43 -11.40 -32.94 2.06
C ILE A 43 -12.26 -32.59 3.27
N ILE A 44 -12.90 -31.42 3.27
CA ILE A 44 -13.57 -30.93 4.47
C ILE A 44 -15.03 -31.40 4.58
N VAL A 45 -15.74 -31.59 3.46
CA VAL A 45 -17.13 -32.08 3.46
C VAL A 45 -17.28 -33.45 4.18
N PRO A 46 -16.46 -34.48 3.90
CA PRO A 46 -16.55 -35.76 4.60
C PRO A 46 -16.14 -35.65 6.06
N ALA A 47 -15.17 -34.79 6.38
CA ALA A 47 -14.63 -34.62 7.73
C ALA A 47 -15.63 -33.96 8.70
N THR A 48 -16.64 -33.26 8.19
CA THR A 48 -17.53 -32.40 9.00
C THR A 48 -18.98 -32.87 9.06
N GLY A 49 -19.41 -33.78 8.18
CA GLY A 49 -20.76 -34.37 8.19
C GLY A 49 -21.89 -33.38 7.87
N LEU A 50 -21.57 -32.23 7.25
CA LEU A 50 -22.54 -31.19 6.89
C LEU A 50 -23.12 -31.40 5.50
N GLY A 51 -24.34 -30.90 5.27
CA GLY A 51 -25.03 -31.01 3.98
C GLY A 51 -24.25 -30.32 2.85
N ARG A 52 -24.12 -31.01 1.71
CA ARG A 52 -23.30 -30.63 0.54
C ARG A 52 -23.44 -29.17 0.11
N ASP A 53 -24.65 -28.62 0.19
CA ASP A 53 -24.97 -27.29 -0.34
C ASP A 53 -24.44 -26.14 0.53
N THR A 54 -24.26 -26.38 1.83
CA THR A 54 -23.82 -25.35 2.78
C THR A 54 -22.31 -25.09 2.75
N TRP A 55 -21.56 -26.05 2.22
CA TRP A 55 -20.09 -26.05 2.23
C TRP A 55 -19.46 -25.46 0.96
N LEU A 56 -20.19 -25.43 -0.15
CA LEU A 56 -19.61 -25.07 -1.45
C LEU A 56 -19.05 -23.64 -1.46
N ASP A 57 -19.80 -22.67 -0.92
CA ASP A 57 -19.40 -21.26 -0.89
C ASP A 57 -18.23 -21.01 0.06
N SER A 58 -18.27 -21.58 1.28
CA SER A 58 -17.16 -21.49 2.24
C SER A 58 -15.89 -22.15 1.72
N ALA A 59 -16.00 -23.33 1.08
CA ALA A 59 -14.88 -24.00 0.43
C ALA A 59 -14.33 -23.17 -0.74
N TRP A 60 -15.22 -22.56 -1.54
CA TRP A 60 -14.82 -21.66 -2.62
C TRP A 60 -14.04 -20.47 -2.09
N ILE A 61 -14.56 -19.76 -1.08
CA ILE A 61 -13.88 -18.62 -0.46
C ILE A 61 -12.53 -19.07 0.13
N ALA A 62 -12.48 -20.19 0.87
CA ALA A 62 -11.23 -20.74 1.39
C ALA A 62 -10.21 -21.04 0.28
N GLY A 63 -10.66 -21.69 -0.80
CA GLY A 63 -9.83 -22.01 -1.96
C GLY A 63 -9.28 -20.76 -2.64
N VAL A 64 -10.12 -19.73 -2.85
CA VAL A 64 -9.67 -18.44 -3.37
C VAL A 64 -8.65 -17.81 -2.41
N CYS A 65 -8.93 -17.76 -1.11
CA CYS A 65 -8.00 -17.21 -0.12
C CYS A 65 -6.65 -17.95 -0.11
N ALA A 66 -6.63 -19.26 -0.25
CA ALA A 66 -5.39 -20.04 -0.34
C ALA A 66 -4.59 -19.66 -1.60
N LEU A 67 -5.25 -19.45 -2.74
CA LEU A 67 -4.62 -18.96 -3.95
C LEU A 67 -4.08 -17.53 -3.79
N LEU A 68 -4.84 -16.65 -3.13
CA LEU A 68 -4.40 -15.28 -2.82
C LEU A 68 -3.23 -15.28 -1.84
N ALA A 69 -3.20 -16.19 -0.87
CA ALA A 69 -2.07 -16.37 0.05
C ALA A 69 -0.81 -16.81 -0.70
N GLY A 70 -0.93 -17.86 -1.53
CA GLY A 70 0.16 -18.32 -2.38
C GLY A 70 0.69 -17.19 -3.28
N ASP A 71 -0.20 -16.39 -3.86
CA ASP A 71 0.17 -15.20 -4.64
C ASP A 71 0.87 -14.14 -3.79
N ALA A 72 0.35 -13.80 -2.60
CA ALA A 72 0.93 -12.79 -1.71
C ALA A 72 2.39 -13.09 -1.34
N PHE A 73 2.72 -14.37 -1.12
CA PHE A 73 4.09 -14.82 -0.87
C PHE A 73 4.97 -14.86 -2.12
N ARG A 74 4.38 -15.11 -3.29
CA ARG A 74 5.13 -15.35 -4.53
C ARG A 74 5.31 -14.14 -5.42
N LEU A 75 4.43 -13.12 -5.41
CA LEU A 75 4.33 -12.00 -6.39
C LEU A 75 5.65 -11.79 -7.18
N HIS A 76 5.83 -12.57 -8.24
CA HIS A 76 7.07 -12.61 -9.02
C HIS A 76 6.89 -11.99 -10.40
N ASP A 77 5.64 -11.91 -10.88
CA ASP A 77 5.36 -11.53 -12.25
C ASP A 77 4.92 -10.07 -12.37
N ASP A 78 5.34 -9.43 -13.47
CA ASP A 78 4.93 -8.08 -13.86
C ASP A 78 3.41 -7.95 -14.06
N HIS A 79 2.76 -9.07 -14.38
CA HIS A 79 1.32 -9.12 -14.66
C HIS A 79 0.69 -10.30 -13.93
N PRO A 80 0.00 -10.04 -12.81
CA PRO A 80 -0.85 -11.07 -12.24
C PRO A 80 -1.81 -11.59 -13.30
N PRO A 81 -2.02 -12.91 -13.38
CA PRO A 81 -2.92 -13.43 -14.38
C PRO A 81 -4.33 -12.94 -14.08
N ARG A 82 -5.03 -12.47 -15.14
CA ARG A 82 -6.35 -11.81 -15.05
C ARG A 82 -7.36 -12.63 -14.26
N TYR A 83 -7.27 -13.96 -14.30
CA TYR A 83 -8.19 -14.86 -13.58
C TYR A 83 -8.18 -14.67 -12.06
N LEU A 84 -7.03 -14.35 -11.45
CA LEU A 84 -6.97 -14.13 -10.00
C LEU A 84 -7.76 -12.89 -9.56
N ARG A 85 -7.89 -11.89 -10.45
CA ARG A 85 -8.77 -10.74 -10.21
C ARG A 85 -10.21 -11.16 -10.16
N TRP A 86 -10.64 -11.94 -11.14
CA TRP A 86 -12.00 -12.48 -11.18
C TRP A 86 -12.29 -13.36 -9.95
N LEU A 87 -11.33 -14.20 -9.54
CA LEU A 87 -11.45 -15.02 -8.33
C LEU A 87 -11.60 -14.16 -7.07
N ALA A 88 -10.76 -13.15 -6.87
CA ALA A 88 -10.88 -12.28 -5.69
C ALA A 88 -12.23 -11.56 -5.65
N TRP A 89 -12.70 -11.04 -6.78
CA TRP A 89 -14.01 -10.38 -6.90
C TRP A 89 -15.20 -11.34 -6.86
N SER A 90 -14.98 -12.65 -6.95
CA SER A 90 -16.04 -13.65 -6.74
C SER A 90 -16.33 -13.92 -5.26
N MET A 91 -15.43 -13.60 -4.33
CA MET A 91 -15.64 -13.88 -2.90
C MET A 91 -16.82 -13.10 -2.29
N PRO A 92 -17.01 -11.79 -2.55
CA PRO A 92 -18.19 -11.07 -2.06
C PRO A 92 -19.49 -11.61 -2.67
N VAL A 93 -19.44 -12.04 -3.94
CA VAL A 93 -20.58 -12.67 -4.62
C VAL A 93 -20.93 -13.99 -3.94
N ALA A 94 -19.94 -14.86 -3.70
CA ALA A 94 -20.13 -16.13 -2.99
C ALA A 94 -20.68 -15.91 -1.58
N ALA A 95 -20.14 -14.95 -0.83
CA ALA A 95 -20.64 -14.60 0.50
C ALA A 95 -22.08 -14.08 0.48
N THR A 96 -22.45 -13.31 -0.55
CA THR A 96 -23.82 -12.81 -0.73
C THR A 96 -24.77 -13.95 -1.11
N SER A 97 -24.37 -14.83 -2.04
CA SER A 97 -25.12 -16.03 -2.40
C SER A 97 -25.37 -16.93 -1.19
N GLN A 98 -24.34 -17.12 -0.37
CA GLN A 98 -24.45 -17.84 0.90
C GLN A 98 -25.50 -17.18 1.81
N ALA A 99 -25.44 -15.86 2.00
CA ALA A 99 -26.42 -15.13 2.80
C ALA A 99 -27.86 -15.26 2.27
N ILE A 100 -28.05 -15.17 0.95
CA ILE A 100 -29.36 -15.35 0.29
C ILE A 100 -29.88 -16.77 0.50
N TRP A 101 -29.02 -17.78 0.38
CA TRP A 101 -29.41 -19.18 0.55
C TRP A 101 -29.90 -19.46 1.98
N TRP A 102 -29.17 -18.97 2.98
CA TRP A 102 -29.50 -19.23 4.39
C TRP A 102 -30.66 -18.39 4.93
N HIS A 103 -30.83 -17.18 4.43
CA HIS A 103 -31.71 -16.20 5.04
C HIS A 103 -32.74 -15.60 4.08
N GLY A 104 -32.78 -16.07 2.83
CA GLY A 104 -33.62 -15.52 1.78
C GLY A 104 -33.23 -14.09 1.40
N LEU A 105 -34.20 -13.34 0.88
CA LEU A 105 -34.02 -11.95 0.46
C LEU A 105 -34.19 -10.94 1.60
N ASP A 106 -34.20 -11.37 2.87
CA ASP A 106 -34.28 -10.46 4.03
C ASP A 106 -32.87 -10.00 4.45
N PRO A 107 -32.43 -8.78 4.06
CA PRO A 107 -31.07 -8.31 4.34
C PRO A 107 -30.80 -8.10 5.82
N ARG A 108 -31.83 -8.02 6.67
CA ARG A 108 -31.67 -7.87 8.14
C ARG A 108 -31.09 -9.12 8.78
N ARG A 109 -31.29 -10.28 8.14
CA ARG A 109 -30.79 -11.57 8.60
C ARG A 109 -29.40 -11.88 8.05
N TRP A 110 -28.97 -11.21 6.98
CA TRP A 110 -27.67 -11.44 6.36
C TRP A 110 -26.53 -11.11 7.31
N ASP A 111 -25.44 -11.86 7.19
CA ASP A 111 -24.18 -11.49 7.82
C ASP A 111 -23.48 -10.41 6.96
N THR A 112 -23.90 -9.16 7.13
CA THR A 112 -23.39 -8.02 6.37
C THR A 112 -21.91 -7.75 6.67
N MET A 113 -21.44 -8.12 7.87
CA MET A 113 -20.01 -8.08 8.24
C MET A 113 -19.20 -9.06 7.41
N TRP A 114 -19.67 -10.29 7.27
CA TRP A 114 -19.03 -11.30 6.43
C TRP A 114 -18.93 -10.85 4.97
N VAL A 115 -20.03 -10.40 4.36
CA VAL A 115 -20.05 -9.96 2.95
C VAL A 115 -19.11 -8.78 2.72
N SER A 116 -19.15 -7.76 3.60
CA SER A 116 -18.31 -6.57 3.48
C SER A 116 -16.83 -6.86 3.77
N ALA A 117 -16.50 -7.84 4.62
CA ALA A 117 -15.12 -8.28 4.83
C ALA A 117 -14.51 -8.83 3.54
N TRP A 118 -15.23 -9.67 2.81
CA TRP A 118 -14.76 -10.19 1.52
C TRP A 118 -14.63 -9.10 0.46
N LEU A 119 -15.51 -8.11 0.47
CA LEU A 119 -15.37 -6.93 -0.38
C LEU A 119 -14.10 -6.14 -0.05
N ALA A 120 -13.82 -5.92 1.24
CA ALA A 120 -12.61 -5.25 1.68
C ALA A 120 -11.34 -6.01 1.26
N VAL A 121 -11.33 -7.34 1.38
CA VAL A 121 -10.22 -8.19 0.90
C VAL A 121 -10.04 -8.07 -0.62
N ALA A 122 -11.13 -8.11 -1.41
CA ALA A 122 -11.06 -7.97 -2.86
C ALA A 122 -10.50 -6.61 -3.31
N VAL A 123 -10.93 -5.53 -2.64
CA VAL A 123 -10.42 -4.17 -2.86
C VAL A 123 -8.95 -4.05 -2.46
N ALA A 124 -8.60 -4.47 -1.24
CA ALA A 124 -7.23 -4.43 -0.74
C ALA A 124 -6.28 -5.21 -1.65
N TRP A 125 -6.65 -6.43 -2.02
CA TRP A 125 -5.88 -7.27 -2.93
C TRP A 125 -5.68 -6.60 -4.30
N SER A 126 -6.74 -6.00 -4.87
CA SER A 126 -6.67 -5.28 -6.15
C SER A 126 -5.67 -4.12 -6.11
N LEU A 127 -5.61 -3.41 -4.98
CA LEU A 127 -4.64 -2.34 -4.77
C LEU A 127 -3.23 -2.89 -4.54
N VAL A 128 -3.05 -3.87 -3.66
CA VAL A 128 -1.72 -4.40 -3.32
C VAL A 128 -0.98 -4.93 -4.55
N ARG A 129 -1.68 -5.60 -5.46
CA ARG A 129 -1.09 -6.16 -6.69
C ARG A 129 -0.37 -5.13 -7.56
N GLY A 130 -0.77 -3.85 -7.50
CA GLY A 130 -0.10 -2.78 -8.23
C GLY A 130 1.24 -2.33 -7.62
N THR A 131 1.56 -2.77 -6.39
CA THR A 131 2.70 -2.26 -5.61
C THR A 131 4.05 -2.57 -6.24
N PRO A 132 4.38 -3.82 -6.67
CA PRO A 132 5.67 -4.11 -7.31
C PRO A 132 5.93 -3.26 -8.55
N LEU A 133 4.91 -3.12 -9.41
CA LEU A 133 5.00 -2.31 -10.62
C LEU A 133 5.18 -0.82 -10.31
N LYS A 134 4.46 -0.29 -9.33
CA LYS A 134 4.62 1.10 -8.87
C LYS A 134 5.99 1.34 -8.25
N MET A 135 6.54 0.37 -7.53
CA MET A 135 7.91 0.42 -7.00
C MET A 135 8.94 0.46 -8.13
N ARG A 136 8.85 -0.46 -9.10
CA ARG A 136 9.74 -0.48 -10.28
C ARG A 136 9.68 0.83 -11.07
N ARG A 137 8.48 1.34 -11.32
CA ARG A 137 8.29 2.65 -11.99
C ARG A 137 8.86 3.80 -11.18
N MET A 138 8.69 3.78 -9.86
CA MET A 138 9.28 4.77 -8.98
C MET A 138 10.82 4.74 -9.08
N LEU A 139 11.43 3.57 -8.96
CA LEU A 139 12.89 3.41 -9.07
C LEU A 139 13.42 3.78 -10.45
N GLY A 140 12.74 3.35 -11.52
CA GLY A 140 13.10 3.74 -12.90
C GLY A 140 13.04 5.25 -13.11
N ARG A 141 12.00 5.92 -12.61
CA ARG A 141 11.92 7.39 -12.68
C ARG A 141 12.99 8.10 -11.86
N LEU A 142 13.43 7.52 -10.75
CA LEU A 142 14.54 8.08 -9.98
C LEU A 142 15.88 7.94 -10.73
N ASP A 143 16.08 6.80 -11.39
CA ASP A 143 17.24 6.51 -12.24
C ASP A 143 17.28 7.40 -13.49
N ASP A 144 16.16 7.52 -14.21
CA ASP A 144 16.00 8.38 -15.40
C ASP A 144 16.28 9.87 -15.08
N ARG A 145 16.08 10.27 -13.82
CA ARG A 145 16.33 11.64 -13.33
C ARG A 145 17.75 11.83 -12.79
N HIS A 146 18.58 10.79 -12.79
CA HIS A 146 19.90 10.80 -12.15
C HIS A 146 19.84 11.19 -10.67
N THR A 147 18.76 10.80 -9.98
CA THR A 147 18.63 10.99 -8.52
C THR A 147 19.19 9.80 -7.75
N ILE A 148 19.56 8.71 -8.41
CA ILE A 148 20.28 7.58 -7.81
C ILE A 148 21.67 7.53 -8.45
N ASP A 149 22.68 7.97 -7.70
CA ASP A 149 24.07 7.97 -8.13
C ASP A 149 24.84 6.77 -7.53
N GLY A 150 25.88 6.30 -8.24
CA GLY A 150 26.83 5.32 -7.72
C GLY A 150 26.85 3.93 -8.38
N ALA A 151 26.07 3.69 -9.44
CA ALA A 151 26.22 2.46 -10.24
C ALA A 151 25.79 2.63 -11.72
N PRO A 152 26.44 1.92 -12.67
CA PRO A 152 26.10 1.99 -14.09
C PRO A 152 24.75 1.32 -14.37
N GLY A 153 23.86 1.99 -15.13
CA GLY A 153 22.69 1.53 -15.92
C GLY A 153 21.64 0.56 -15.33
N ASP A 154 21.95 -0.13 -14.25
CA ASP A 154 21.24 -1.28 -13.68
C ASP A 154 20.92 -1.11 -12.20
N ALA A 155 21.28 0.04 -11.61
CA ALA A 155 21.16 0.31 -10.18
C ALA A 155 19.71 0.10 -9.70
N ALA A 156 18.75 0.70 -10.40
CA ALA A 156 17.32 0.57 -10.10
C ALA A 156 16.83 -0.88 -10.21
N ARG A 157 17.30 -1.64 -11.21
CA ARG A 157 16.92 -3.05 -11.41
C ARG A 157 17.43 -3.93 -10.27
N ARG A 158 18.71 -3.78 -9.89
CA ARG A 158 19.31 -4.52 -8.77
C ARG A 158 18.63 -4.18 -7.45
N LEU A 159 18.43 -2.90 -7.18
CA LEU A 159 17.76 -2.42 -5.98
C LEU A 159 16.31 -2.94 -5.89
N SER A 160 15.59 -2.96 -7.01
CA SER A 160 14.25 -3.56 -7.06
C SER A 160 14.28 -5.05 -6.76
N ALA A 161 15.22 -5.81 -7.33
CA ALA A 161 15.32 -7.25 -7.10
C ALA A 161 15.64 -7.58 -5.63
N ASP A 162 16.50 -6.80 -5.00
CA ASP A 162 16.86 -7.00 -3.60
C ASP A 162 15.73 -6.58 -2.64
N LEU A 163 14.99 -5.51 -2.96
CA LEU A 163 13.77 -5.16 -2.22
C LEU A 163 12.71 -6.26 -2.32
N GLU A 164 12.52 -6.86 -3.49
CA GLU A 164 11.58 -7.99 -3.65
C GLU A 164 12.03 -9.23 -2.87
N ARG A 165 13.34 -9.51 -2.83
CA ARG A 165 13.89 -10.59 -2.00
C ARG A 165 13.57 -10.37 -0.53
N VAL A 166 13.79 -9.16 -0.02
CA VAL A 166 13.49 -8.78 1.36
C VAL A 166 11.98 -8.79 1.61
N ALA A 167 11.18 -8.34 0.65
CA ALA A 167 9.72 -8.34 0.74
C ALA A 167 9.14 -9.75 0.91
N ARG A 168 9.70 -10.78 0.26
CA ARG A 168 9.26 -12.18 0.47
C ARG A 168 9.47 -12.65 1.91
N HIS A 169 10.62 -12.34 2.51
CA HIS A 169 10.89 -12.72 3.89
C HIS A 169 9.94 -11.98 4.86
N TRP A 170 9.79 -10.66 4.69
CA TRP A 170 8.88 -9.89 5.53
C TRP A 170 7.41 -10.24 5.30
N ALA A 171 7.03 -10.70 4.10
CA ALA A 171 5.69 -11.23 3.85
C ALA A 171 5.40 -12.45 4.75
N ALA A 172 6.34 -13.40 4.84
CA ALA A 172 6.20 -14.55 5.74
C ALA A 172 6.06 -14.11 7.21
N VAL A 173 6.92 -13.21 7.66
CA VAL A 173 6.89 -12.68 9.04
C VAL A 173 5.58 -11.95 9.32
N GLY A 174 5.20 -10.98 8.49
CA GLY A 174 3.98 -10.20 8.65
C GLY A 174 2.72 -11.07 8.59
N GLY A 175 2.70 -12.04 7.67
CA GLY A 175 1.62 -13.02 7.56
C GLY A 175 1.43 -13.82 8.84
N GLY A 176 2.52 -14.38 9.39
CA GLY A 176 2.48 -15.14 10.64
C GLY A 176 2.05 -14.29 11.84
N VAL A 177 2.56 -13.06 11.96
CA VAL A 177 2.23 -12.14 13.06
C VAL A 177 0.75 -11.77 13.05
N ILE A 178 0.20 -11.37 11.90
CA ILE A 178 -1.22 -10.98 11.81
C ILE A 178 -2.15 -12.17 11.95
N LEU A 179 -1.79 -13.33 11.40
CA LEU A 179 -2.52 -14.57 11.60
C LEU A 179 -2.63 -14.91 13.09
N LEU A 180 -1.51 -14.88 13.81
CA LEU A 180 -1.46 -15.17 15.25
C LEU A 180 -2.25 -14.12 16.05
N ALA A 181 -2.05 -12.83 15.77
CA ALA A 181 -2.78 -11.75 16.44
C ALA A 181 -4.29 -11.88 16.24
N PHE A 182 -4.73 -12.18 15.01
CA PHE A 182 -6.15 -12.42 14.71
C PHE A 182 -6.66 -13.65 15.47
N ALA A 183 -5.94 -14.77 15.38
CA ALA A 183 -6.29 -16.04 16.04
C ALA A 183 -6.44 -15.89 17.57
N VAL A 184 -5.56 -15.12 18.22
CA VAL A 184 -5.48 -14.97 19.69
C VAL A 184 -6.43 -13.89 20.23
N SER A 185 -6.85 -12.94 19.41
CA SER A 185 -7.71 -11.83 19.84
C SER A 185 -9.21 -12.07 19.65
N GLY A 186 -9.60 -13.19 19.04
CA GLY A 186 -10.97 -13.43 18.65
C GLY A 186 -11.90 -13.88 19.77
N PRO A 187 -13.21 -13.59 19.69
CA PRO A 187 -14.19 -13.99 20.69
C PRO A 187 -14.33 -15.52 20.84
N TRP A 188 -13.80 -16.29 19.88
CA TRP A 188 -13.82 -17.76 19.90
C TRP A 188 -12.92 -18.39 20.97
N ILE A 189 -12.00 -17.63 21.58
CA ILE A 189 -11.12 -18.16 22.64
C ILE A 189 -11.85 -18.32 23.98
N GLY A 190 -12.99 -17.65 24.18
CA GLY A 190 -13.56 -17.46 25.51
C GLY A 190 -14.69 -18.40 25.95
N ILE A 191 -15.44 -19.06 25.06
CA ILE A 191 -16.78 -19.56 25.45
C ILE A 191 -17.11 -21.00 25.01
N GLU A 192 -16.50 -21.57 23.94
CA GLU A 192 -16.90 -22.90 23.42
C GLU A 192 -15.75 -23.90 23.22
N THR A 193 -14.50 -23.47 23.31
CA THR A 193 -13.31 -24.30 23.01
C THR A 193 -12.99 -25.34 24.08
N VAL A 194 -13.65 -25.31 25.24
CA VAL A 194 -13.34 -26.19 26.38
C VAL A 194 -14.43 -27.24 26.64
N SER A 195 -15.63 -27.11 26.08
CA SER A 195 -16.76 -28.00 26.37
C SER A 195 -17.31 -28.70 25.12
N GLY A 196 -16.90 -29.97 24.90
CA GLY A 196 -17.70 -30.96 24.18
C GLY A 196 -18.15 -30.63 22.75
N MET A 197 -17.32 -29.94 21.95
CA MET A 197 -17.66 -29.56 20.59
C MET A 197 -17.93 -30.79 19.71
N SER A 198 -19.16 -30.97 19.24
CA SER A 198 -19.46 -32.05 18.31
C SER A 198 -18.79 -31.81 16.95
N LEU A 199 -18.46 -32.87 16.21
CA LEU A 199 -17.85 -32.80 14.87
C LEU A 199 -18.60 -31.85 13.91
N ARG A 200 -19.93 -31.81 14.03
CA ARG A 200 -20.79 -30.92 13.23
C ARG A 200 -20.54 -29.43 13.54
N HIS A 201 -20.42 -29.07 14.82
CA HIS A 201 -20.10 -27.69 15.22
C HIS A 201 -18.68 -27.31 14.82
N ALA A 202 -17.71 -28.22 15.02
CA ALA A 202 -16.34 -28.02 14.58
C ALA A 202 -16.27 -27.73 13.07
N GLY A 203 -17.07 -28.45 12.26
CA GLY A 203 -17.18 -28.21 10.84
C GLY A 203 -17.76 -26.86 10.45
N LEU A 204 -18.85 -26.44 11.09
CA LEU A 204 -19.45 -25.13 10.85
C LEU A 204 -18.46 -24.00 11.17
N LEU A 205 -17.78 -24.11 12.31
CA LEU A 205 -16.75 -23.17 12.73
C LEU A 205 -15.57 -23.16 11.74
N ALA A 206 -15.11 -24.32 11.29
CA ALA A 206 -14.03 -24.40 10.29
C ALA A 206 -14.40 -23.69 8.96
N GLY A 207 -15.65 -23.82 8.50
CA GLY A 207 -16.14 -23.15 7.28
C GLY A 207 -16.12 -21.63 7.34
N TYR A 208 -16.14 -21.05 8.54
CA TYR A 208 -16.03 -19.60 8.77
C TYR A 208 -14.60 -19.17 9.10
N PHE A 209 -13.93 -19.89 10.01
CA PHE A 209 -12.61 -19.52 10.50
C PHE A 209 -11.49 -19.72 9.50
N VAL A 210 -11.49 -20.82 8.75
CA VAL A 210 -10.40 -21.10 7.80
C VAL A 210 -10.26 -19.98 6.77
N PRO A 211 -11.35 -19.52 6.09
CA PRO A 211 -11.27 -18.35 5.23
C PRO A 211 -10.75 -17.10 5.96
N ALA A 212 -11.27 -16.79 7.15
CA ALA A 212 -10.88 -15.60 7.90
C ALA A 212 -9.38 -15.60 8.28
N LEU A 213 -8.86 -16.76 8.71
CA LEU A 213 -7.45 -16.96 9.02
C LEU A 213 -6.57 -16.80 7.76
N LEU A 214 -7.00 -17.35 6.63
CA LEU A 214 -6.29 -17.16 5.36
C LEU A 214 -6.31 -15.69 4.91
N ALA A 215 -7.41 -14.98 5.08
CA ALA A 215 -7.49 -13.55 4.81
C ALA A 215 -6.58 -12.71 5.72
N ALA A 216 -6.48 -13.08 7.01
CA ALA A 216 -5.55 -12.48 7.96
C ALA A 216 -4.09 -12.72 7.55
N LEU A 217 -3.75 -13.96 7.16
CA LEU A 217 -2.43 -14.33 6.64
C LEU A 217 -2.06 -13.51 5.39
N VAL A 218 -3.00 -13.39 4.44
CA VAL A 218 -2.84 -12.60 3.22
C VAL A 218 -2.59 -11.13 3.54
N THR A 219 -3.41 -10.55 4.43
CA THR A 219 -3.29 -9.15 4.86
C THR A 219 -1.95 -8.90 5.53
N GLY A 220 -1.53 -9.79 6.44
CA GLY A 220 -0.23 -9.72 7.10
C GLY A 220 0.93 -9.84 6.13
N ALA A 221 0.82 -10.71 5.12
CA ALA A 221 1.84 -10.82 4.09
C ALA A 221 2.02 -9.51 3.33
N TRP A 222 0.93 -8.80 3.01
CA TRP A 222 1.01 -7.50 2.37
C TRP A 222 1.62 -6.42 3.26
N ILE A 223 1.23 -6.36 4.54
CA ILE A 223 1.82 -5.45 5.53
C ILE A 223 3.33 -5.70 5.64
N GLY A 224 3.74 -6.97 5.69
CA GLY A 224 5.13 -7.36 5.67
C GLY A 224 5.90 -6.82 4.45
N ARG A 225 5.32 -6.93 3.26
CA ARG A 225 5.93 -6.34 2.04
C ARG A 225 6.01 -4.82 2.09
N MET A 226 4.98 -4.14 2.61
CA MET A 226 5.02 -2.68 2.82
C MET A 226 6.18 -2.30 3.73
N ALA A 227 6.36 -3.03 4.84
CA ALA A 227 7.49 -2.83 5.74
C ALA A 227 8.84 -3.03 5.03
N ALA A 228 8.98 -4.06 4.19
CA ALA A 228 10.20 -4.27 3.40
C ALA A 228 10.49 -3.13 2.43
N HIS A 229 9.49 -2.64 1.69
CA HIS A 229 9.64 -1.49 0.81
C HIS A 229 9.95 -0.19 1.58
N GLY A 230 9.45 -0.07 2.82
CA GLY A 230 9.81 0.99 3.75
C GLY A 230 11.30 1.06 4.08
N ARG A 231 12.05 -0.03 3.82
CA ARG A 231 13.50 -0.12 4.07
C ARG A 231 14.37 0.29 2.88
N LEU A 232 13.81 0.97 1.88
CA LEU A 232 14.56 1.47 0.72
C LEU A 232 15.83 2.24 1.13
N GLY A 233 15.73 3.16 2.08
CA GLY A 233 16.89 3.94 2.56
C GLY A 233 18.04 3.05 3.09
N ASN A 234 17.71 1.96 3.78
CA ASN A 234 18.70 0.99 4.23
C ASN A 234 19.34 0.23 3.06
N GLN A 235 18.57 -0.09 2.02
CA GLN A 235 19.10 -0.78 0.84
C GLN A 235 19.99 0.15 0.00
N LEU A 236 19.61 1.42 -0.19
CA LEU A 236 20.46 2.43 -0.83
C LEU A 236 21.85 2.48 -0.16
N ARG A 237 21.88 2.58 1.18
CA ARG A 237 23.13 2.58 1.94
C ARG A 237 23.94 1.28 1.77
N ARG A 238 23.30 0.12 1.78
CA ARG A 238 23.96 -1.19 1.59
C ARG A 238 24.63 -1.31 0.23
N HIS A 239 24.00 -0.79 -0.82
CA HIS A 239 24.55 -0.80 -2.17
C HIS A 239 25.49 0.38 -2.46
N ARG A 240 25.78 1.22 -1.45
CA ARG A 240 26.57 2.45 -1.60
C ARG A 240 26.00 3.39 -2.68
N LEU A 241 24.69 3.32 -2.90
CA LEU A 241 23.97 4.22 -3.78
C LEU A 241 23.68 5.50 -3.02
N ARG A 242 23.92 6.64 -3.68
CA ARG A 242 23.58 7.95 -3.15
C ARG A 242 22.26 8.38 -3.75
N LEU A 243 21.37 8.86 -2.90
CA LEU A 243 20.22 9.61 -3.37
C LEU A 243 20.69 11.04 -3.55
N ARG A 244 20.49 11.62 -4.74
CA ARG A 244 20.86 12.98 -5.08
C ARG A 244 19.63 13.87 -5.17
N VAL A 245 19.67 14.99 -4.48
CA VAL A 245 18.67 16.05 -4.49
C VAL A 245 19.07 17.07 -5.54
N ILE A 246 18.18 17.32 -6.49
CA ILE A 246 18.41 18.28 -7.57
C ILE A 246 17.86 19.65 -7.12
N PRO A 247 18.72 20.67 -6.88
CA PRO A 247 18.26 22.02 -6.57
C PRO A 247 17.40 22.56 -7.71
N ASP A 248 16.40 23.36 -7.37
CA ASP A 248 15.46 23.97 -8.34
C ASP A 248 14.68 22.97 -9.23
N HIS A 249 14.58 21.70 -8.81
CA HIS A 249 13.80 20.75 -9.56
C HIS A 249 12.29 21.12 -9.54
N PRO A 250 11.59 21.13 -10.69
CA PRO A 250 10.22 21.68 -10.82
C PRO A 250 9.13 20.91 -10.05
N ASP A 251 9.47 19.78 -9.43
CA ASP A 251 8.54 19.00 -8.62
C ASP A 251 8.46 19.43 -7.15
N GLY A 252 9.29 20.39 -6.72
CA GLY A 252 9.30 20.90 -5.35
C GLY A 252 9.72 19.86 -4.30
N ALA A 253 10.29 18.73 -4.73
CA ALA A 253 10.78 17.64 -3.88
C ALA A 253 12.18 17.19 -4.30
N GLY A 254 12.94 18.06 -4.98
CA GLY A 254 14.32 17.79 -5.40
C GLY A 254 14.47 16.62 -6.38
N GLY A 255 13.44 16.32 -7.17
CA GLY A 255 13.41 15.17 -8.07
C GLY A 255 12.86 13.88 -7.43
N LEU A 256 12.59 13.88 -6.13
CA LEU A 256 12.20 12.71 -5.35
C LEU A 256 10.68 12.53 -5.20
N ARG A 257 9.86 13.33 -5.88
CA ARG A 257 8.38 13.21 -5.85
C ARG A 257 7.85 11.79 -6.15
N PRO A 258 8.42 10.98 -7.08
CA PRO A 258 7.98 9.61 -7.31
C PRO A 258 8.03 8.74 -6.06
N LEU A 259 9.00 9.00 -5.17
CA LEU A 259 9.18 8.26 -3.94
C LEU A 259 8.08 8.60 -2.92
N GLY A 260 7.83 9.89 -2.69
CA GLY A 260 6.71 10.35 -1.85
C GLY A 260 5.36 9.83 -2.35
N ALA A 261 5.13 9.83 -3.67
CA ALA A 261 3.91 9.30 -4.27
C ALA A 261 3.75 7.79 -4.05
N PHE A 262 4.84 7.02 -4.07
CA PHE A 262 4.81 5.58 -3.82
C PHE A 262 4.46 5.26 -2.36
N TYR A 263 5.07 5.93 -1.39
CA TYR A 263 4.73 5.69 0.03
C TYR A 263 3.34 6.21 0.39
N MET A 264 2.89 7.31 -0.22
CA MET A 264 1.49 7.73 -0.11
C MET A 264 0.53 6.65 -0.63
N TYR A 265 0.86 6.02 -1.75
CA TYR A 265 0.11 4.87 -2.25
C TYR A 265 0.12 3.69 -1.27
N GLN A 266 1.26 3.37 -0.65
CA GLN A 266 1.33 2.32 0.37
C GLN A 266 0.44 2.62 1.58
N SER A 267 0.42 3.87 2.06
CA SER A 267 -0.49 4.27 3.14
C SER A 267 -1.96 4.09 2.72
N LEU A 268 -2.31 4.40 1.46
CA LEU A 268 -3.66 4.17 0.93
C LEU A 268 -4.06 2.71 0.96
N VAL A 269 -3.14 1.81 0.64
CA VAL A 269 -3.36 0.37 0.76
C VAL A 269 -3.52 -0.05 2.22
N GLY A 270 -2.65 0.44 3.11
CA GLY A 270 -2.69 0.14 4.54
C GLY A 270 -3.95 0.64 5.26
N ALA A 271 -4.61 1.65 4.70
CA ALA A 271 -5.84 2.20 5.27
C ALA A 271 -7.09 1.33 5.02
N VAL A 272 -7.07 0.36 4.10
CA VAL A 272 -8.27 -0.44 3.78
C VAL A 272 -8.76 -1.23 5.00
N PRO A 273 -7.90 -1.96 5.74
CA PRO A 273 -8.30 -2.59 7.00
C PRO A 273 -8.78 -1.57 8.05
N ALA A 274 -8.11 -0.41 8.17
CA ALA A 274 -8.51 0.63 9.13
C ALA A 274 -9.92 1.16 8.82
N ALA A 275 -10.22 1.43 7.54
CA ALA A 275 -11.53 1.84 7.06
C ALA A 275 -12.60 0.78 7.32
N PHE A 276 -12.28 -0.50 7.13
CA PHE A 276 -13.19 -1.60 7.47
C PHE A 276 -13.53 -1.61 8.96
N PHE A 277 -12.52 -1.60 9.84
CA PHE A 277 -12.74 -1.66 11.28
C PHE A 277 -13.49 -0.44 11.80
N VAL A 278 -13.16 0.76 11.31
CA VAL A 278 -13.80 1.99 11.80
C VAL A 278 -15.28 2.06 11.42
N VAL A 279 -15.63 1.63 10.20
CA VAL A 279 -17.02 1.55 9.76
C VAL A 279 -17.80 0.57 10.63
N TRP A 280 -17.25 -0.62 10.90
CA TRP A 280 -17.91 -1.61 11.73
C TRP A 280 -18.04 -1.21 13.20
N LEU A 281 -16.99 -0.63 13.78
CA LEU A 281 -17.06 -0.08 15.14
C LEU A 281 -18.15 0.99 15.25
N PHE A 282 -18.26 1.87 14.26
CA PHE A 282 -19.30 2.89 14.19
C PHE A 282 -20.70 2.28 14.04
N LEU A 283 -20.90 1.33 13.12
CA LEU A 283 -22.18 0.65 12.88
C LEU A 283 -22.65 -0.14 14.11
N ILE A 284 -21.74 -0.79 14.84
CA ILE A 284 -22.06 -1.49 16.08
C ILE A 284 -22.49 -0.49 17.16
N ALA A 285 -21.78 0.63 17.29
CA ALA A 285 -22.06 1.62 18.31
C ALA A 285 -23.39 2.33 18.12
N ILE A 286 -23.72 2.74 16.89
CA ILE A 286 -24.99 3.42 16.60
C ILE A 286 -26.20 2.49 16.72
N SER A 287 -26.00 1.18 16.58
CA SER A 287 -27.08 0.20 16.72
C SER A 287 -27.44 -0.09 18.19
N GLY A 288 -26.57 0.26 19.14
CA GLY A 288 -26.77 0.01 20.57
C GLY A 288 -26.98 -1.47 20.90
N ASP A 289 -27.80 -1.77 21.90
CA ASP A 289 -28.09 -3.15 22.33
C ASP A 289 -29.10 -3.88 21.41
N HIS A 290 -29.46 -3.28 20.28
CA HIS A 290 -30.41 -3.84 19.32
C HIS A 290 -29.74 -4.08 17.95
N GLY A 291 -30.35 -4.95 17.13
CA GLY A 291 -29.89 -5.19 15.76
C GLY A 291 -28.43 -5.64 15.66
N LEU A 292 -27.59 -4.82 15.01
CA LEU A 292 -26.17 -5.15 14.76
C LEU A 292 -25.33 -5.18 16.04
N GLY A 293 -25.63 -4.35 17.03
CA GLY A 293 -24.82 -4.32 18.25
C GLY A 293 -25.03 -5.55 19.12
N ALA A 294 -26.26 -6.07 19.20
CA ALA A 294 -26.53 -7.38 19.81
C ALA A 294 -25.81 -8.52 19.07
N ARG A 295 -25.78 -8.48 17.73
CA ARG A 295 -25.19 -9.55 16.90
C ARG A 295 -23.66 -9.55 16.91
N TYR A 296 -23.03 -8.38 16.86
CA TYR A 296 -21.59 -8.23 16.66
C TYR A 296 -20.86 -7.59 17.86
N GLY A 297 -21.54 -7.32 18.96
CA GLY A 297 -20.97 -6.68 20.15
C GLY A 297 -19.76 -7.42 20.72
N SER A 298 -19.74 -8.75 20.63
CA SER A 298 -18.61 -9.59 21.07
C SER A 298 -17.32 -9.35 20.29
N TYR A 299 -17.38 -8.79 19.07
CA TYR A 299 -16.20 -8.47 18.26
C TYR A 299 -15.60 -7.10 18.58
N VAL A 300 -16.30 -6.23 19.32
CA VAL A 300 -15.86 -4.86 19.59
C VAL A 300 -14.48 -4.81 20.25
N PRO A 301 -14.15 -5.61 21.29
CA PRO A 301 -12.81 -5.59 21.88
C PRO A 301 -11.73 -5.93 20.86
N GLN A 302 -11.94 -6.97 20.05
CA GLN A 302 -11.02 -7.39 19.00
C GLN A 302 -10.85 -6.29 17.94
N TYR A 303 -11.95 -5.71 17.47
CA TYR A 303 -11.94 -4.71 16.41
C TYR A 303 -11.25 -3.41 16.85
N ARG A 304 -11.39 -3.01 18.11
CA ARG A 304 -10.65 -1.85 18.67
C ARG A 304 -9.14 -2.05 18.61
N TRP A 305 -8.65 -3.22 19.03
CA TRP A 305 -7.22 -3.54 18.99
C TRP A 305 -6.70 -3.64 17.56
N LEU A 306 -7.42 -4.36 16.68
CA LEU A 306 -7.05 -4.49 15.27
C LEU A 306 -7.10 -3.15 14.52
N PHE A 307 -8.06 -2.28 14.85
CA PHE A 307 -8.14 -0.93 14.31
C PHE A 307 -6.92 -0.09 14.73
N GLY A 308 -6.57 -0.08 16.02
CA GLY A 308 -5.38 0.60 16.51
C GLY A 308 -4.10 0.11 15.81
N ALA A 309 -3.96 -1.20 15.65
CA ALA A 309 -2.84 -1.81 14.92
C ALA A 309 -2.84 -1.44 13.43
N ALA A 310 -4.00 -1.40 12.77
CA ALA A 310 -4.15 -1.01 11.37
C ALA A 310 -3.76 0.46 11.15
N VAL A 311 -4.24 1.38 11.99
CA VAL A 311 -3.87 2.80 11.95
C VAL A 311 -2.37 2.99 12.21
N ALA A 312 -1.81 2.32 13.22
CA ALA A 312 -0.37 2.37 13.48
C ALA A 312 0.44 1.88 12.26
N THR A 313 -0.02 0.79 11.62
CA THR A 313 0.60 0.26 10.41
C THR A 313 0.52 1.25 9.24
N GLU A 314 -0.63 1.88 9.01
CA GLU A 314 -0.80 2.92 7.98
C GLU A 314 0.18 4.08 8.19
N VAL A 315 0.24 4.61 9.42
CA VAL A 315 1.12 5.73 9.78
C VAL A 315 2.58 5.33 9.60
N LEU A 316 2.99 4.17 10.11
CA LEU A 316 4.37 3.67 9.99
C LEU A 316 4.77 3.37 8.55
N ALA A 317 3.85 2.87 7.72
CA ALA A 317 4.10 2.61 6.29
C ALA A 317 4.45 3.87 5.49
N PHE A 318 4.06 5.05 5.99
CA PHE A 318 4.42 6.34 5.39
C PHE A 318 5.55 7.04 6.14
N VAL A 319 5.39 7.25 7.45
CA VAL A 319 6.28 8.10 8.25
C VAL A 319 7.68 7.50 8.37
N ALA A 320 7.80 6.19 8.62
CA ALA A 320 9.10 5.55 8.79
C ALA A 320 10.00 5.64 7.53
N PRO A 321 9.52 5.29 6.32
CA PRO A 321 10.32 5.48 5.12
C PRO A 321 10.61 6.96 4.83
N MET A 322 9.63 7.86 5.01
CA MET A 322 9.84 9.29 4.77
C MET A 322 10.90 9.89 5.68
N ARG A 323 10.94 9.50 6.95
CA ARG A 323 12.00 9.91 7.88
C ARG A 323 13.37 9.41 7.43
N SER A 324 13.48 8.13 7.05
CA SER A 324 14.76 7.60 6.57
C SER A 324 15.28 8.32 5.33
N ILE A 325 14.40 8.79 4.44
CA ILE A 325 14.80 9.52 3.25
C ILE A 325 15.09 10.99 3.58
N HIS A 326 14.31 11.60 4.47
CA HIS A 326 14.59 12.95 4.99
C HIS A 326 15.99 13.03 5.59
N GLU A 327 16.42 12.02 6.35
CA GLU A 327 17.77 11.93 6.90
C GLU A 327 18.84 11.87 5.79
N ILE A 328 18.58 11.14 4.70
CA ILE A 328 19.51 11.08 3.54
C ILE A 328 19.59 12.43 2.83
N MET A 329 18.45 13.06 2.53
CA MET A 329 18.39 14.38 1.87
C MET A 329 19.04 15.46 2.73
N ARG A 330 18.84 15.41 4.05
CA ARG A 330 19.45 16.33 5.00
C ARG A 330 20.97 16.18 4.98
N ALA A 331 21.48 14.95 5.07
CA ALA A 331 22.92 14.70 5.01
C ALA A 331 23.55 15.17 3.69
N GLU A 332 22.83 15.03 2.57
CA GLU A 332 23.29 15.56 1.28
C GLU A 332 23.30 17.09 1.24
N LYS A 333 22.23 17.74 1.73
CA LYS A 333 22.15 19.20 1.80
C LYS A 333 23.27 19.78 2.67
N GLU A 334 23.45 19.22 3.86
CA GLU A 334 24.50 19.64 4.81
C GLU A 334 25.91 19.36 4.27
N GLY A 335 26.06 18.27 3.52
CA GLY A 335 27.34 17.85 2.95
C GLY A 335 27.74 18.65 1.71
N GLU A 336 27.02 18.49 0.61
CA GLU A 336 27.43 18.97 -0.71
C GLU A 336 26.86 20.36 -1.02
N LEU A 337 25.57 20.57 -0.77
CA LEU A 337 24.88 21.81 -1.17
C LEU A 337 25.31 23.02 -0.32
N TRP A 338 25.52 22.84 0.98
CA TRP A 338 26.02 23.92 1.84
C TRP A 338 27.44 24.34 1.50
N ARG A 339 28.33 23.40 1.16
CA ARG A 339 29.68 23.75 0.69
C ARG A 339 29.66 24.53 -0.63
N GLU A 340 28.74 24.19 -1.53
CA GLU A 340 28.51 24.97 -2.76
C GLU A 340 27.97 26.36 -2.43
N SER A 341 27.00 26.45 -1.51
CA SER A 341 26.41 27.71 -1.04
C SER A 341 27.46 28.66 -0.45
N ASP A 342 28.33 28.17 0.43
CA ASP A 342 29.41 28.95 1.05
C ASP A 342 30.43 29.46 0.03
N ARG A 343 30.65 28.69 -1.05
CA ARG A 343 31.49 29.11 -2.17
C ARG A 343 30.82 30.22 -2.98
N LEU A 344 29.54 30.07 -3.30
CA LEU A 344 28.77 31.07 -4.03
C LEU A 344 28.64 32.38 -3.24
N SER A 345 28.40 32.30 -1.93
CA SER A 345 28.33 33.46 -1.04
C SER A 345 29.60 34.32 -1.13
N ARG A 346 30.78 33.69 -1.03
CA ARG A 346 32.07 34.39 -1.21
C ARG A 346 32.24 35.00 -2.59
N GLN A 347 31.80 34.33 -3.65
CA GLN A 347 31.87 34.87 -5.02
C GLN A 347 30.91 36.06 -5.22
N ILE A 348 29.73 36.00 -4.62
CA ILE A 348 28.76 37.10 -4.61
C ILE A 348 29.36 38.33 -3.91
N GLU A 349 29.99 38.14 -2.75
CA GLU A 349 30.66 39.23 -2.03
C GLU A 349 31.82 39.84 -2.83
N ASP A 350 32.64 39.01 -3.47
CA ASP A 350 33.76 39.48 -4.32
C ASP A 350 33.27 40.31 -5.51
N ILE A 351 32.25 39.85 -6.25
CA ILE A 351 31.68 40.59 -7.38
C ILE A 351 31.00 41.88 -6.90
N ARG A 352 30.28 41.84 -5.78
CA ARG A 352 29.70 43.04 -5.17
C ARG A 352 30.79 44.03 -4.73
N GLY A 353 31.93 43.54 -4.25
CA GLY A 353 33.11 44.35 -3.91
C GLY A 353 33.64 45.08 -5.14
N ARG A 354 33.89 44.34 -6.23
CA ARG A 354 34.33 44.91 -7.51
C ARG A 354 33.36 45.95 -8.06
N LEU A 355 32.05 45.66 -8.07
CA LEU A 355 31.02 46.58 -8.58
C LEU A 355 30.89 47.90 -7.79
N LYS A 356 31.43 47.98 -6.57
CA LYS A 356 31.48 49.25 -5.81
C LYS A 356 32.52 50.22 -6.35
N ASP A 357 33.54 49.74 -7.07
CA ASP A 357 34.55 50.59 -7.67
C ASP A 357 33.96 51.36 -8.87
N ALA A 358 34.13 52.69 -8.89
CA ALA A 358 33.42 53.57 -9.82
C ALA A 358 33.83 53.42 -11.30
N HIS A 359 34.84 52.61 -11.62
CA HIS A 359 35.46 52.56 -12.96
C HIS A 359 35.61 51.15 -13.53
N VAL A 360 34.73 50.22 -13.16
CA VAL A 360 34.81 48.84 -13.62
C VAL A 360 34.39 48.71 -15.10
N PRO A 361 35.30 48.25 -15.99
CA PRO A 361 34.93 47.81 -17.33
C PRO A 361 33.96 46.63 -17.23
N ASP A 362 33.00 46.54 -18.14
CA ASP A 362 32.05 45.40 -18.23
C ASP A 362 31.07 45.26 -17.04
N ARG A 363 30.70 46.37 -16.41
CA ARG A 363 29.74 46.43 -15.29
C ARG A 363 28.46 45.61 -15.53
N LYS A 364 27.88 45.71 -16.73
CA LYS A 364 26.63 45.02 -17.09
C LYS A 364 26.79 43.48 -17.08
N ASP A 365 27.93 42.99 -17.54
CA ASP A 365 28.21 41.55 -17.56
C ASP A 365 28.44 41.02 -16.14
N GLN A 366 29.11 41.81 -15.29
CA GLN A 366 29.26 41.49 -13.87
C GLN A 366 27.93 41.51 -13.10
N GLU A 367 27.04 42.45 -13.39
CA GLU A 367 25.67 42.48 -12.84
C GLU A 367 24.87 41.23 -13.28
N GLY A 368 24.98 40.82 -14.54
CA GLY A 368 24.39 39.58 -15.03
C GLY A 368 24.94 38.33 -14.34
N GLN A 369 26.25 38.27 -14.14
CA GLN A 369 26.90 37.19 -13.40
C GLN A 369 26.46 37.16 -11.93
N LEU A 370 26.40 38.33 -11.28
CA LEU A 370 25.91 38.45 -9.90
C LEU A 370 24.48 37.95 -9.78
N ALA A 371 23.58 38.36 -10.68
CA ALA A 371 22.20 37.90 -10.69
C ALA A 371 22.11 36.36 -10.83
N ALA A 372 22.92 35.76 -11.71
CA ALA A 372 22.96 34.31 -11.87
C ALA A 372 23.47 33.59 -10.61
N LEU A 373 24.51 34.12 -9.95
CA LEU A 373 25.05 33.55 -8.70
C LEU A 373 24.05 33.66 -7.55
N VAL A 374 23.40 34.82 -7.40
CA VAL A 374 22.36 35.05 -6.38
C VAL A 374 21.19 34.10 -6.60
N SER A 375 20.70 33.98 -7.83
CA SER A 375 19.62 33.05 -8.16
C SER A 375 20.00 31.58 -7.85
N ARG A 376 21.24 31.18 -8.18
CA ARG A 376 21.74 29.83 -7.85
C ARG A 376 21.85 29.61 -6.33
N PHE A 377 22.34 30.61 -5.60
CA PHE A 377 22.43 30.56 -4.13
C PHE A 377 21.05 30.39 -3.49
N GLU A 378 20.07 31.20 -3.90
CA GLU A 378 18.69 31.13 -3.42
C GLU A 378 18.07 29.75 -3.72
N ALA A 379 18.34 29.18 -4.90
CA ALA A 379 17.89 27.84 -5.26
C ALA A 379 18.49 26.74 -4.36
N LEU A 380 19.77 26.83 -3.99
CA LEU A 380 20.40 25.90 -3.06
C LEU A 380 19.81 26.01 -1.66
N GLU A 381 19.59 27.24 -1.17
CA GLU A 381 18.99 27.46 0.15
C GLU A 381 17.54 26.95 0.21
N ALA A 382 16.74 27.24 -0.82
CA ALA A 382 15.34 26.83 -0.93
C ALA A 382 15.14 25.33 -1.18
N THR A 383 16.21 24.57 -1.44
CA THR A 383 16.13 23.14 -1.73
C THR A 383 15.47 22.38 -0.55
N PRO A 384 14.37 21.64 -0.79
CA PRO A 384 13.64 20.96 0.26
C PRO A 384 14.43 19.77 0.83
N THR A 385 14.26 19.48 2.11
CA THR A 385 14.86 18.30 2.77
C THR A 385 13.88 17.13 2.92
N TRP A 386 12.64 17.28 2.44
CA TRP A 386 11.61 16.25 2.51
C TRP A 386 11.27 15.71 1.12
N PRO A 387 11.09 14.40 0.94
CA PRO A 387 10.80 13.78 -0.37
C PRO A 387 9.33 13.93 -0.80
N VAL A 388 8.63 14.90 -0.23
CA VAL A 388 7.20 15.16 -0.44
C VAL A 388 6.94 16.65 -0.50
N ASP A 389 6.10 17.05 -1.46
CA ASP A 389 5.60 18.41 -1.54
C ASP A 389 4.61 18.69 -0.38
N ALA A 390 4.36 19.98 -0.11
CA ALA A 390 3.43 20.41 0.93
C ALA A 390 1.99 19.91 0.71
N THR A 391 1.59 19.67 -0.54
CA THR A 391 0.26 19.18 -0.91
C THR A 391 0.08 17.72 -0.49
N ILE A 392 1.08 16.86 -0.71
CA ILE A 392 1.09 15.45 -0.28
C ILE A 392 1.02 15.38 1.25
N ARG A 393 1.81 16.21 1.96
CA ARG A 393 1.75 16.30 3.43
C ARG A 393 0.35 16.67 3.91
N ARG A 394 -0.25 17.74 3.36
CA ARG A 394 -1.60 18.18 3.72
C ARG A 394 -2.63 17.07 3.47
N ARG A 395 -2.59 16.41 2.32
CA ARG A 395 -3.50 15.29 1.99
C ARG A 395 -3.34 14.12 2.95
N PHE A 396 -2.11 13.78 3.31
CA PHE A 396 -1.84 12.71 4.28
C PHE A 396 -2.38 13.07 5.66
N THR A 397 -2.12 14.28 6.16
CA THR A 397 -2.61 14.75 7.47
C THR A 397 -4.14 14.80 7.52
N LEU A 398 -4.80 15.39 6.52
CA LEU A 398 -6.26 15.48 6.49
C LEU A 398 -6.91 14.10 6.49
N ARG A 399 -6.33 13.16 5.73
CA ARG A 399 -6.85 11.80 5.66
C ARG A 399 -6.66 11.02 6.95
N ASN A 400 -5.47 11.04 7.55
CA ASN A 400 -5.25 10.37 8.83
C ASN A 400 -6.09 11.00 9.95
N LEU A 401 -6.27 12.33 9.94
CA LEU A 401 -7.14 13.01 10.91
C LEU A 401 -8.59 12.53 10.78
N SER A 402 -9.10 12.35 9.55
CA SER A 402 -10.44 11.81 9.33
C SER A 402 -10.62 10.38 9.86
N LEU A 403 -9.56 9.55 9.80
CA LEU A 403 -9.57 8.19 10.34
C LEU A 403 -9.47 8.16 11.87
N LEU A 404 -8.85 9.16 12.49
CA LEU A 404 -8.70 9.28 13.94
C LEU A 404 -9.92 9.90 14.64
N LEU A 405 -10.80 10.58 13.89
CA LEU A 405 -11.98 11.24 14.43
C LEU A 405 -12.85 10.30 15.29
N PRO A 406 -13.08 9.04 14.89
CA PRO A 406 -13.80 8.07 15.73
C PRO A 406 -13.09 7.74 17.04
N PHE A 407 -11.76 7.63 17.04
CA PHE A 407 -10.98 7.39 18.25
C PHE A 407 -11.07 8.56 19.23
N ALA A 408 -11.02 9.79 18.74
CA ALA A 408 -11.19 10.97 19.59
C ALA A 408 -12.55 10.95 20.30
N GLY A 409 -13.62 10.59 19.59
CA GLY A 409 -14.95 10.41 20.18
C GLY A 409 -14.99 9.34 21.27
N TYR A 410 -14.36 8.18 21.04
CA TYR A 410 -14.31 7.11 22.04
C TYR A 410 -13.42 7.40 23.24
N ALA A 411 -12.24 8.00 23.02
CA ALA A 411 -11.29 8.30 24.08
C ALA A 411 -11.81 9.36 25.06
N VAL A 412 -12.64 10.29 24.56
CA VAL A 412 -13.31 11.30 25.38
C VAL A 412 -14.47 10.70 26.19
N GLY A 413 -14.90 9.46 25.89
CA GLY A 413 -15.87 8.71 26.70
C GLY A 413 -17.29 9.28 26.67
N GLU A 414 -17.54 10.37 25.93
CA GLU A 414 -18.86 10.96 25.81
C GLU A 414 -19.63 10.31 24.66
N THR A 415 -20.66 9.53 25.00
CA THR A 415 -21.75 9.18 24.08
C THR A 415 -22.32 10.41 23.36
N SER A 416 -22.25 11.58 24.03
CA SER A 416 -22.61 12.89 23.51
C SER A 416 -21.90 13.24 22.19
N PHE A 417 -20.66 12.80 21.97
CA PHE A 417 -19.95 13.09 20.72
C PHE A 417 -20.62 12.44 19.51
N TRP A 418 -21.00 11.17 19.66
CA TRP A 418 -21.65 10.41 18.60
C TRP A 418 -23.08 10.90 18.36
N GLU A 419 -23.81 11.28 19.40
CA GLU A 419 -25.11 11.94 19.28
C GLU A 419 -25.02 13.30 18.58
N ARG A 420 -24.02 14.12 18.88
CA ARG A 420 -23.80 15.41 18.19
C ARG A 420 -23.47 15.18 16.72
N LEU A 421 -22.62 14.21 16.42
CA LEU A 421 -22.24 13.88 15.04
C LEU A 421 -23.45 13.34 14.27
N SER A 422 -24.24 12.43 14.86
CA SER A 422 -25.44 11.89 14.23
C SER A 422 -26.50 12.96 14.02
N ASN A 423 -26.71 13.87 14.99
CA ASN A 423 -27.63 15.00 14.85
C ASN A 423 -27.18 15.96 13.73
N LEU A 424 -25.87 16.18 13.57
CA LEU A 424 -25.31 17.04 12.52
C LEU A 424 -25.52 16.44 11.12
N PHE A 425 -25.44 15.12 10.98
CA PHE A 425 -25.74 14.44 9.71
C PHE A 425 -27.24 14.18 9.50
N GLY A 426 -28.02 13.98 10.56
CA GLY A 426 -29.46 13.78 10.52
C GLY A 426 -30.23 15.03 10.10
N GLY A 427 -29.71 16.23 10.40
CA GLY A 427 -30.26 17.50 9.90
C GLY A 427 -29.96 17.83 8.44
N LEU A 428 -29.24 16.95 7.72
CA LEU A 428 -28.95 17.09 6.28
C LEU A 428 -29.83 16.19 5.39
N GLN A 429 -30.77 15.44 5.97
CA GLN A 429 -31.85 14.72 5.28
C GLN A 429 -33.12 15.56 5.33
#